data_AF-A0AAJ2H622-F1
#
_entry.id   AF-A0AAJ2H622-F1
#
_cell.length_a   1.000
_cell.length_b   1.000
_cell.length_c   1.000
_cell.angle_alpha   90.00
_cell.angle_beta   90.00
_cell.angle_gamma   90.00
#
_symmetry.space_group_name_H-M   'P 1'
#
loop_
_entity.id
_entity.type
_entity.pdbx_description
1 polymer ?
#
loop_
_entity_poly.entity_id
_entity_poly.type
_entity_poly.pdbx_seq_one_letter_code
_entity_poly.pdbx_strand_id
1 'polypeptide(L)' 'TGTADTEASEFKQIYNLDVVIIPTHRPMVRKDNNDLIFLNRDGKYNAIIEEIKREYDLNTIDDELGNNIK' A
#
# COMPACT_ATOMS: atom_id res chain seq x y z
N THR A 1 4.63 16.08 -2.96
CA THR A 1 4.05 14.82 -3.44
C THR A 1 4.94 13.67 -2.98
N GLY A 2 4.39 12.48 -2.76
CA GLY A 2 5.14 11.34 -2.18
C GLY A 2 6.04 10.58 -3.17
N THR A 3 5.86 10.78 -4.48
CA THR A 3 6.52 9.99 -5.53
C THR A 3 7.17 10.86 -6.62
N ALA A 4 7.47 12.14 -6.35
CA ALA A 4 8.04 13.03 -7.37
C ALA A 4 9.46 12.65 -7.82
N ASP A 5 10.18 11.85 -7.05
CA ASP A 5 11.58 11.51 -7.32
C ASP A 5 11.74 10.73 -8.63
N THR A 6 10.77 9.88 -8.99
CA THR A 6 10.80 9.11 -10.25
C THR A 6 10.73 10.02 -11.48
N GLU A 7 9.98 11.13 -11.37
CA GLU A 7 9.75 12.08 -12.45
C GLU A 7 10.60 13.36 -12.31
N ALA A 8 11.61 13.37 -11.44
CA ALA A 8 12.41 14.55 -11.16
C ALA A 8 13.08 15.13 -12.41
N SER A 9 13.47 14.26 -13.35
CA SER A 9 14.06 14.67 -14.63
C SER A 9 13.06 15.40 -15.52
N GLU A 10 11.81 14.96 -15.58
CA GLU A 10 10.76 15.62 -16.35
C GLU A 10 10.40 16.98 -15.73
N PHE A 11 10.27 17.02 -14.39
CA PHE A 11 10.03 18.27 -13.66
C PHE A 11 11.13 19.31 -13.90
N LYS A 12 12.39 18.88 -13.99
CA LYS A 12 13.51 19.78 -14.27
C LYS A 12 13.51 20.25 -15.72
N GLN A 13 13.27 19.36 -16.68
CA GLN A 13 13.32 19.69 -18.11
C GLN A 13 12.18 20.60 -18.56
N ILE A 14 10.96 20.35 -18.09
CA ILE A 14 9.76 21.05 -18.56
C ILE A 14 9.49 22.31 -17.74
N TYR A 15 9.70 22.23 -16.42
CA TYR A 15 9.28 23.28 -15.48
C TYR A 15 10.43 23.93 -14.71
N ASN A 16 11.67 23.46 -14.92
CA ASN A 16 12.84 23.87 -14.13
C ASN A 16 12.62 23.73 -12.61
N LEU A 17 11.81 22.75 -12.21
CA LEU A 17 11.52 22.47 -10.81
C LEU A 17 12.48 21.41 -10.27
N ASP A 18 13.06 21.69 -9.11
CA ASP A 18 13.90 20.73 -8.39
C ASP A 18 13.04 19.91 -7.42
N VAL A 19 13.29 18.60 -7.40
CA VAL A 19 12.66 17.67 -6.47
C VAL A 19 13.63 17.38 -5.33
N VAL A 20 13.19 17.58 -4.10
CA VAL A 20 13.97 17.31 -2.88
C VAL A 20 13.23 16.29 -2.03
N ILE A 21 13.94 15.23 -1.61
CA ILE A 21 13.39 14.19 -0.75
C ILE A 21 13.48 14.64 0.71
N ILE A 22 12.32 14.85 1.34
CA ILE A 22 12.23 15.20 2.76
C ILE A 22 12.07 13.91 3.59
N PRO A 23 12.87 13.70 4.65
CA PRO A 23 12.73 12.55 5.54
C PRO A 23 11.36 12.48 6.21
N THR A 24 10.89 11.27 6.51
CA THR A 24 9.63 11.07 7.23
C THR A 24 9.76 11.45 8.71
N HIS A 25 8.67 11.90 9.32
CA HIS A 25 8.64 12.23 10.76
C HIS A 25 8.91 11.02 11.67
N ARG A 26 8.57 9.80 11.21
CA ARG A 26 8.78 8.53 11.92
C ARG A 26 9.37 7.49 10.95
N PRO A 27 10.08 6.47 11.47
CA PRO A 27 10.53 5.34 10.66
C PRO A 27 9.34 4.67 9.95
N MET A 28 9.52 4.31 8.68
CA MET A 28 8.51 3.61 7.90
C MET A 28 8.47 2.15 8.32
N VAL A 29 7.32 1.68 8.82
CA VAL A 29 7.13 0.33 9.38
C VAL A 29 6.22 -0.55 8.50
N ARG A 30 5.75 -0.03 7.37
CA ARG A 30 4.85 -0.75 6.47
C ARG A 30 5.62 -1.89 5.80
N LYS A 31 5.02 -3.08 5.75
CA LYS A 31 5.56 -4.24 5.01
C LYS A 31 4.95 -4.23 3.61
N ASP A 32 5.78 -3.95 2.61
CA ASP A 32 5.37 -4.03 1.20
C ASP A 32 5.57 -5.48 0.73
N ASN A 33 4.45 -6.18 0.51
CA ASN A 33 4.45 -7.58 0.06
C ASN A 33 4.65 -7.66 -1.46
N ASN A 34 5.16 -8.80 -1.92
CA ASN A 34 5.32 -9.07 -3.35
C ASN A 34 3.98 -9.25 -4.06
N ASP A 35 3.98 -9.01 -5.38
CA ASP A 35 2.81 -9.18 -6.22
C ASP A 35 2.39 -10.66 -6.35
N LEU A 36 1.08 -10.89 -6.31
CA LEU A 36 0.46 -12.17 -6.66
C LEU A 36 0.06 -12.17 -8.13
N ILE A 37 0.67 -13.07 -8.91
CA ILE A 37 0.44 -13.18 -10.36
C ILE A 37 -0.59 -14.28 -10.62
N PHE A 38 -1.66 -13.94 -11.33
CA PHE A 38 -2.73 -14.85 -11.71
C PHE A 38 -2.81 -15.01 -13.22
N LEU A 39 -3.13 -16.23 -13.67
CA LEU A 39 -3.23 -16.54 -15.10
C LEU A 39 -4.42 -15.81 -15.77
N ASN A 40 -5.58 -15.79 -15.09
CA ASN A 40 -6.82 -15.25 -15.61
C ASN A 40 -7.34 -14.11 -14.73
N ARG A 41 -8.09 -13.17 -15.34
CA ARG A 41 -8.73 -12.07 -14.60
C ARG A 41 -9.68 -12.57 -13.54
N ASP A 42 -10.50 -13.57 -13.85
CA ASP A 42 -11.47 -14.14 -12.90
C ASP A 42 -10.76 -14.75 -11.68
N GLY A 43 -9.64 -15.44 -11.90
CA GLY A 43 -8.81 -15.97 -10.82
C GLY A 43 -8.25 -14.87 -9.91
N LYS A 44 -7.79 -13.76 -10.50
CA LYS A 44 -7.36 -12.57 -9.74
C LYS A 44 -8.49 -11.97 -8.91
N TYR A 45 -9.67 -11.79 -9.49
CA TYR A 45 -10.80 -11.19 -8.76
C TYR A 45 -11.31 -12.09 -7.65
N ASN A 46 -11.37 -13.41 -7.87
CA ASN A 46 -11.75 -14.36 -6.83
C ASN A 46 -10.76 -14.31 -5.65
N ALA A 47 -9.46 -14.30 -5.91
CA ALA A 47 -8.44 -14.19 -4.87
C ALA A 47 -8.52 -12.87 -4.09
N ILE A 48 -8.80 -11.74 -4.76
CA ILE A 48 -9.02 -10.44 -4.10
C ILE A 48 -10.24 -10.49 -3.18
N ILE A 49 -11.35 -11.08 -3.63
CA ILE A 49 -12.57 -11.20 -2.83
C ILE A 49 -12.35 -12.09 -1.61
N GLU A 50 -11.64 -13.21 -1.77
CA GLU A 50 -11.28 -14.10 -0.67
C GLU A 50 -10.38 -13.40 0.35
N GLU A 51 -9.39 -12.64 -0.09
CA GLU A 51 -8.52 -11.84 0.79
C GLU A 51 -9.32 -10.80 1.59
N ILE A 52 -10.19 -10.04 0.92
CA ILE A 52 -11.03 -9.04 1.59
C ILE A 52 -11.95 -9.69 2.63
N LYS A 53 -12.57 -10.83 2.30
CA LYS A 53 -13.40 -11.58 3.25
C LYS A 53 -12.58 -12.07 4.43
N ARG A 54 -11.38 -12.61 4.19
CA ARG A 54 -10.50 -13.07 5.27
C ARG A 54 -10.15 -11.94 6.23
N GLU A 55 -9.75 -10.79 5.72
CA GLU A 55 -9.42 -9.62 6.56
C GLU A 55 -10.66 -9.05 7.28
N TYR A 56 -11.83 -9.08 6.64
CA TYR A 56 -13.08 -8.65 7.25
C TYR A 56 -13.52 -9.58 8.40
N ASP A 57 -13.45 -10.89 8.18
CA ASP A 57 -13.82 -11.89 9.18
C ASP A 57 -12.84 -11.87 10.36
N LEU A 58 -11.54 -11.71 10.11
CA LEU A 58 -10.53 -11.53 11.16
C LEU A 58 -10.82 -10.28 12.02
N ASN A 59 -11.13 -9.15 11.39
CA ASN A 59 -11.49 -7.94 12.13
C ASN A 59 -12.81 -8.07 12.90
N THR A 60 -13.79 -8.81 12.37
CA THR A 60 -15.06 -9.06 13.07
C THR A 60 -14.84 -9.94 14.32
N ILE A 61 -13.91 -10.89 14.25
CA ILE A 61 -13.51 -11.71 15.40
C ILE A 61 -12.77 -10.86 16.45
N ASP A 62 -11.95 -9.89 16.04
CA ASP A 62 -11.26 -8.96 16.94
C ASP A 62 -12.23 -7.95 17.61
N ASP A 63 -13.34 -7.58 16.94
CA ASP A 63 -14.39 -6.75 17.52
C ASP A 63 -15.26 -7.52 18.54
N GLU A 64 -15.50 -8.83 18.33
CA GLU A 64 -16.26 -9.69 19.28
C GLU A 64 -15.41 -10.15 20.48
N LEU A 65 -14.14 -10.41 20.26
CA LEU A 65 -13.16 -10.64 21.32
C LEU A 65 -12.56 -9.29 21.69
N GLY A 66 -13.24 -8.48 22.51
CA GLY A 66 -12.76 -7.20 23.04
C GLY A 66 -11.42 -7.31 23.81
N ASN A 67 -10.34 -7.62 23.10
CA ASN A 67 -8.99 -7.74 23.57
C ASN A 67 -8.33 -6.39 23.40
N ASN A 68 -8.73 -5.56 24.35
CA ASN A 68 -7.99 -4.47 24.93
C ASN A 68 -6.51 -4.82 25.15
N ILE A 69 -5.62 -4.56 24.19
CA ILE A 69 -4.18 -4.39 24.46
C ILE A 69 -3.58 -3.34 23.50
N LYS A 70 -3.35 -2.15 24.07
CA LYS A 70 -2.38 -1.07 23.75
C LYS A 70 -1.66 -1.05 22.40
#